data_AF-A0A3D2MCC3-F1
#
_entry.id   AF-A0A3D2MCC3-F1
#
_cell.length_a   1.000
_cell.length_b   1.000
_cell.length_c   1.000
_cell.angle_alpha   90.00
_cell.angle_beta   90.00
_cell.angle_gamma   90.00
#
_symmetry.space_group_name_H-M   'P 1'
#
loop_
_entity.id
_entity.type
_entity.pdbx_description
1 polymer ?
#
loop_
_entity_poly.entity_id
_entity_poly.type
_entity_poly.pdbx_seq_one_letter_code
_entity_poly.pdbx_strand_id
1 'polypeptide(L)'
;MGNNIDSGYLEWVNGNGEKLVSGHVKPTSEKWPNNDNNNLNVDGKNVGESCLELQQKLNSSADLEWCILDDKLVWLQYRPVTKKIEYKEASTTENSFVGVAASRGTVIGKPIYLEGLDEVDTFEDGSILLTDYTDPDWVPIILRSSGIITVEGGFLSHTAIISRELGIPCVTGLGYDAIEKLKDEEQIEVNGNNGSVKFVK
;
A
#
# COMPACT_ATOMS: atom_id res chain seq x y z
N MET A 1 3.76 -1.36 11.12
CA MET A 1 3.50 0.09 11.28
C MET A 1 2.41 0.33 12.33
N GLY A 2 2.75 0.95 13.45
CA GLY A 2 1.82 1.33 14.50
C GLY A 2 0.92 2.50 14.12
N ASN A 3 -0.39 2.37 14.32
CA ASN A 3 -1.33 3.49 14.21
C ASN A 3 -1.45 4.25 15.54
N ASN A 4 -1.43 3.51 16.65
CA ASN A 4 -1.25 4.01 18.01
C ASN A 4 -0.55 2.92 18.85
N ILE A 5 -0.38 3.12 20.15
CA ILE A 5 0.31 2.15 21.01
C ILE A 5 -0.40 0.78 21.06
N ASP A 6 -1.72 0.76 20.85
CA ASP A 6 -2.57 -0.43 20.98
C ASP A 6 -3.03 -0.99 19.63
N SER A 7 -2.57 -0.42 18.50
CA SER A 7 -2.97 -0.90 17.18
C SER A 7 -1.89 -0.72 16.12
N GLY A 8 -1.90 -1.60 15.13
CA GLY A 8 -0.94 -1.56 14.05
C GLY A 8 -1.40 -2.32 12.82
N TYR A 9 -0.66 -2.09 11.74
CA TYR A 9 -0.78 -2.82 10.49
C TYR A 9 0.55 -3.53 10.22
N LEU A 10 0.45 -4.82 9.91
CA LEU A 10 1.56 -5.72 9.67
C LEU A 10 1.49 -6.19 8.22
N GLU A 11 2.59 -6.13 7.49
CA GLU A 11 2.73 -6.76 6.16
C GLU A 11 3.98 -7.63 6.15
N TRP A 12 3.93 -8.75 5.43
CA TRP A 12 5.10 -9.61 5.21
C TRP A 12 4.99 -10.40 3.90
N VAL A 13 6.15 -10.91 3.48
CA VAL A 13 6.32 -11.81 2.33
C VAL A 13 7.37 -12.87 2.66
N ASN A 14 7.31 -14.01 1.99
CA ASN A 14 8.43 -14.95 1.99
C ASN A 14 9.60 -14.36 1.17
N GLY A 15 10.73 -14.14 1.83
CA GLY A 15 11.95 -13.58 1.24
C GLY A 15 12.52 -12.42 2.05
N ASN A 16 13.29 -11.56 1.39
CA ASN A 16 13.91 -10.37 1.98
C ASN A 16 12.93 -9.18 2.04
N GLY A 17 13.17 -8.22 2.93
CA GLY A 17 12.40 -6.98 3.09
C GLY A 17 12.36 -6.11 1.82
N GLU A 18 13.39 -6.17 0.97
CA GLU A 18 13.37 -5.49 -0.34
C GLU A 18 12.18 -5.94 -1.19
N LYS A 19 11.86 -7.24 -1.18
CA LYS A 19 10.72 -7.79 -1.90
C LYS A 19 9.40 -7.22 -1.38
N LEU A 20 9.27 -7.00 -0.08
CA LEU A 20 8.08 -6.42 0.54
C LEU A 20 7.79 -5.00 0.01
N VAL A 21 8.82 -4.17 -0.10
CA VAL A 21 8.66 -2.76 -0.47
C VAL A 21 8.70 -2.51 -1.98
N SER A 22 9.26 -3.45 -2.74
CA SER A 22 9.48 -3.37 -4.19
C SER A 22 8.24 -3.06 -5.03
N GLY A 23 7.03 -3.29 -4.49
CA GLY A 23 5.79 -3.19 -5.24
C GLY A 23 5.53 -4.34 -6.21
N HIS A 24 6.50 -5.24 -6.46
CA HIS A 24 6.36 -6.35 -7.41
C HIS A 24 5.53 -7.53 -6.88
N VAL A 25 5.14 -7.48 -5.60
CA VAL A 25 4.34 -8.53 -4.97
C VAL A 25 3.27 -7.92 -4.08
N LYS A 26 2.09 -8.54 -4.08
CA LYS A 26 1.07 -8.34 -3.07
C LYS A 26 1.48 -9.01 -1.74
N PRO A 27 1.70 -8.25 -0.66
CA PRO A 27 2.06 -8.84 0.62
C PRO A 27 0.87 -9.50 1.31
N THR A 28 1.16 -10.40 2.24
CA THR A 28 0.17 -10.80 3.25
C THR A 28 0.11 -9.71 4.31
N SER A 29 -1.08 -9.46 4.85
CA SER A 29 -1.26 -8.39 5.83
C SER A 29 -2.22 -8.73 6.94
N GLU A 30 -1.98 -8.15 8.11
CA GLU A 30 -2.83 -8.24 9.29
C GLU A 30 -3.05 -6.87 9.94
N LYS A 31 -4.22 -6.70 10.54
CA LYS A 31 -4.49 -5.61 11.47
C LYS A 31 -4.39 -6.12 12.89
N TRP A 32 -3.97 -5.24 13.78
CA TRP A 32 -3.86 -5.53 15.19
C TRP A 32 -4.53 -4.44 16.03
N PRO A 33 -5.29 -4.81 17.08
CA PRO A 33 -5.57 -6.19 17.50
C PRO A 33 -6.53 -6.90 16.53
N ASN A 34 -6.37 -8.20 16.30
CA ASN A 34 -7.37 -9.03 15.63
C ASN A 34 -7.82 -10.20 16.51
N ASN A 35 -8.96 -10.77 16.14
CA ASN A 35 -9.52 -11.98 16.77
C ASN A 35 -9.54 -13.17 15.79
N ASP A 36 -8.76 -13.10 14.71
CA ASP A 36 -8.78 -14.09 13.65
C ASP A 36 -7.79 -15.22 13.95
N ASN A 37 -8.11 -16.45 13.54
CA ASN A 37 -7.26 -17.60 13.79
C ASN A 37 -6.13 -17.78 12.76
N ASN A 38 -6.06 -16.94 11.73
CA ASN A 38 -5.11 -17.07 10.62
C ASN A 38 -3.93 -16.09 10.73
N ASN A 39 -3.38 -15.99 11.94
CA ASN A 39 -2.33 -15.03 12.23
C ASN A 39 -0.93 -15.62 12.03
N LEU A 40 0.05 -14.75 11.77
CA LEU A 40 1.45 -15.10 11.72
C LEU A 40 1.96 -15.44 13.11
N ASN A 41 2.30 -16.72 13.29
CA ASN A 41 2.84 -17.26 14.53
C ASN A 41 4.26 -17.81 14.31
N VAL A 42 5.14 -17.53 15.27
CA VAL A 42 6.55 -17.93 15.25
C VAL A 42 6.92 -18.38 16.66
N ASP A 43 7.44 -19.60 16.79
CA ASP A 43 7.81 -20.20 18.08
C ASP A 43 6.68 -20.10 19.14
N GLY A 44 5.44 -20.39 18.73
CA GLY A 44 4.26 -20.32 19.59
C GLY A 44 3.83 -18.91 20.00
N LYS A 45 4.43 -17.85 19.44
CA LYS A 45 4.06 -16.46 19.67
C LYS A 45 3.46 -15.82 18.43
N ASN A 46 2.44 -15.02 18.65
CA ASN A 46 1.89 -14.18 17.62
C ASN A 46 2.80 -12.97 17.34
N VAL A 47 3.12 -12.73 16.08
CA VAL A 47 4.03 -11.62 15.68
C VAL A 47 3.37 -10.26 15.90
N GLY A 48 2.08 -10.12 15.61
CA GLY A 48 1.34 -8.88 15.82
C GLY A 48 1.17 -8.51 17.29
N GLU A 49 0.86 -9.47 18.16
CA GLU A 49 0.86 -9.26 19.62
C GLU A 49 2.25 -8.84 20.11
N SER A 50 3.31 -9.48 19.62
CA SER A 50 4.69 -9.11 19.95
C SER A 50 5.01 -7.67 19.55
N CYS A 51 4.51 -7.21 18.39
CA CYS A 51 4.62 -5.81 17.97
C CYS A 51 3.89 -4.87 18.95
N LEU A 52 2.64 -5.18 19.32
CA LEU A 52 1.86 -4.34 20.23
C LEU A 52 2.52 -4.24 21.62
N GLU A 53 2.99 -5.37 22.16
CA GLU A 53 3.71 -5.38 23.44
C GLU A 53 4.94 -4.47 23.40
N LEU A 54 5.69 -4.48 22.31
CA LEU A 54 6.88 -3.64 22.16
C LEU A 54 6.49 -2.15 22.13
N GLN A 55 5.44 -1.78 21.40
CA GLN A 55 4.94 -0.41 21.38
C GLN A 55 4.50 0.08 22.76
N GLN A 56 3.76 -0.75 23.50
CA GLN A 56 3.30 -0.45 24.85
C GLN A 56 4.47 -0.30 25.82
N LYS A 57 5.46 -1.20 25.78
CA LYS A 57 6.69 -1.10 26.59
C LYS A 57 7.49 0.16 26.30
N LEU A 58 7.53 0.59 25.04
CA LEU A 58 8.22 1.81 24.59
C LEU A 58 7.37 3.08 24.74
N ASN A 59 6.09 2.94 25.14
CA ASN A 59 5.11 4.01 25.20
C ASN A 59 5.06 4.86 23.91
N SER A 60 5.15 4.19 22.76
CA SER A 60 5.27 4.84 21.46
C SER A 60 4.75 3.93 20.34
N SER A 61 3.92 4.47 19.45
CA SER A 61 3.59 3.80 18.19
C SER A 61 4.84 3.70 17.32
N ALA A 62 5.07 2.53 16.73
CA ALA A 62 6.37 2.22 16.13
C ALA A 62 6.26 1.75 14.68
N ASP A 63 7.17 2.23 13.87
CA ASP A 63 7.56 1.61 12.63
C ASP A 63 8.62 0.56 12.98
N LEU A 64 8.28 -0.72 12.75
CA LEU A 64 9.06 -1.88 13.16
C LEU A 64 9.40 -2.69 11.92
N GLU A 65 10.68 -2.97 11.75
CA GLU A 65 11.15 -3.95 10.77
C GLU A 65 11.65 -5.18 11.52
N TRP A 66 11.31 -6.34 11.00
CA TRP A 66 11.57 -7.63 11.62
C TRP A 66 11.74 -8.69 10.54
N CYS A 67 12.33 -9.81 10.91
CA CYS A 67 12.33 -11.00 10.08
C CYS A 67 12.15 -12.25 10.93
N ILE A 68 11.89 -13.37 10.26
CA ILE A 68 11.92 -14.70 10.86
C ILE A 68 13.19 -15.37 10.36
N LEU A 69 14.11 -15.67 11.27
CA LEU A 69 15.36 -16.37 10.98
C LEU A 69 15.46 -17.56 11.92
N ASP A 70 15.64 -18.76 11.35
CA ASP A 70 15.72 -20.03 12.10
C ASP A 70 14.55 -20.19 13.10
N ASP A 71 13.32 -19.99 12.59
CA ASP A 71 12.05 -20.05 13.34
C ASP A 71 11.95 -19.08 14.53
N LYS A 72 12.75 -18.01 14.53
CA LYS A 72 12.74 -16.97 15.57
C LYS A 72 12.43 -15.61 15.00
N LEU A 73 11.59 -14.86 15.72
CA LEU A 73 11.33 -13.45 15.44
C LEU A 73 12.56 -12.61 15.83
N VAL A 74 13.11 -11.87 14.86
CA VAL A 74 14.26 -10.98 15.03
C VAL A 74 13.84 -9.55 14.69
N TRP A 75 14.14 -8.61 15.59
CA TRP A 75 13.90 -7.18 15.37
C TRP A 75 15.10 -6.57 14.63
N LEU A 76 14.84 -5.87 13.54
CA LEU A 76 15.86 -5.25 12.68
C LEU A 76 15.89 -3.74 12.85
N GLN A 77 14.72 -3.12 12.99
CA GLN A 77 14.60 -1.67 13.13
C GLN A 77 13.45 -1.29 14.07
N TYR A 78 13.67 -0.21 14.80
CA TYR A 78 12.64 0.54 15.52
C TYR A 78 12.75 2.02 15.16
N ARG A 79 11.61 2.62 14.83
CA ARG A 79 11.47 4.08 14.69
C ARG A 79 10.12 4.54 15.22
N PRO A 80 10.06 5.60 16.07
CA PRO A 80 8.79 6.19 16.47
C PRO A 80 8.02 6.72 15.26
N VAL A 81 6.72 6.42 15.18
CA VAL A 81 5.82 7.01 14.19
C VAL A 81 5.46 8.43 14.63
N THR A 82 5.88 9.43 13.85
CA THR A 82 5.65 10.85 14.15
C THR A 82 4.43 11.42 13.44
N LYS A 83 3.98 10.78 12.35
CA LYS A 83 2.78 11.14 11.60
C LYS A 83 1.82 9.96 11.65
N LYS A 84 0.61 10.17 12.19
CA LYS A 84 -0.41 9.11 12.24
C LYS A 84 -0.75 8.66 10.83
N ILE A 85 -0.80 7.35 10.64
CA ILE A 85 -1.14 6.71 9.40
C ILE A 85 -2.44 5.92 9.63
N GLU A 86 -3.54 6.44 9.10
CA GLU A 86 -4.82 5.74 9.15
C GLU A 86 -4.88 4.71 8.03
N TYR A 87 -4.82 3.43 8.39
CA TYR A 87 -5.20 2.36 7.47
C TYR A 87 -6.72 2.20 7.48
N LYS A 88 -7.35 2.27 6.32
CA LYS A 88 -8.75 1.87 6.14
C LYS A 88 -8.83 0.63 5.26
N GLU A 89 -9.64 -0.31 5.71
CA GLU A 89 -10.05 -1.40 4.82
C GLU A 89 -10.86 -0.81 3.68
N ALA A 90 -10.59 -1.31 2.50
CA ALA A 90 -11.25 -0.84 1.33
C ALA A 90 -12.69 -1.37 1.33
N SER A 91 -13.66 -0.47 1.17
CA SER A 91 -15.07 -0.80 1.24
C SER A 91 -15.65 -0.87 -0.16
N THR A 92 -16.28 -2.00 -0.48
CA THR A 92 -17.01 -2.19 -1.74
C THR A 92 -18.23 -1.28 -1.76
N THR A 93 -18.30 -0.43 -2.79
CA THR A 93 -19.57 0.10 -3.29
C THR A 93 -19.95 -0.67 -4.55
N GLU A 94 -21.23 -0.74 -4.91
CA GLU A 94 -21.64 -1.36 -6.17
C GLU A 94 -20.86 -0.74 -7.36
N ASN A 95 -20.34 -1.58 -8.25
CA ASN A 95 -19.52 -1.22 -9.43
C ASN A 95 -18.16 -0.55 -9.14
N SER A 96 -17.47 -0.90 -8.04
CA SER A 96 -16.07 -0.46 -7.82
C SER A 96 -15.08 -1.62 -7.80
N PHE A 97 -13.89 -1.40 -8.38
CA PHE A 97 -12.71 -2.20 -8.09
C PHE A 97 -12.09 -1.74 -6.77
N VAL A 98 -11.47 -2.67 -6.05
CA VAL A 98 -11.04 -2.45 -4.66
C VAL A 98 -9.61 -2.94 -4.48
N GLY A 99 -8.73 -2.03 -4.07
CA GLY A 99 -7.34 -2.27 -3.72
C GLY A 99 -7.02 -1.77 -2.32
N VAL A 100 -5.75 -1.49 -2.04
CA VAL A 100 -5.29 -0.92 -0.78
C VAL A 100 -5.42 0.60 -0.82
N ALA A 101 -6.06 1.19 0.19
CA ALA A 101 -6.15 2.64 0.37
C ALA A 101 -4.78 3.22 0.77
N ALA A 102 -3.91 3.42 -0.21
CA ALA A 102 -2.50 3.74 0.01
C ALA A 102 -2.26 5.22 0.35
N SER A 103 -2.95 6.14 -0.34
CA SER A 103 -2.86 7.58 -0.07
C SER A 103 -4.20 8.27 -0.28
N ARG A 104 -4.55 9.17 0.62
CA ARG A 104 -5.90 9.77 0.71
C ARG A 104 -6.15 10.81 -0.37
N GLY A 105 -7.44 11.05 -0.61
CA GLY A 105 -7.94 11.99 -1.61
C GLY A 105 -8.79 11.29 -2.67
N THR A 106 -9.45 12.09 -3.50
CA THR A 106 -10.28 11.62 -4.59
C THR A 106 -9.98 12.44 -5.83
N VAL A 107 -9.85 11.77 -6.98
CA VAL A 107 -9.59 12.42 -8.26
C VAL A 107 -10.37 11.71 -9.37
N ILE A 108 -10.81 12.49 -10.35
CA ILE A 108 -11.35 12.00 -11.62
C ILE A 108 -10.37 12.42 -12.71
N GLY A 109 -10.00 11.49 -13.58
CA GLY A 109 -9.04 11.77 -14.64
C GLY A 109 -8.96 10.64 -15.65
N LYS A 110 -8.24 10.91 -16.74
CA LYS A 110 -7.96 9.92 -17.77
C LYS A 110 -6.92 8.92 -17.26
N PRO A 111 -7.19 7.61 -17.28
CA PRO A 111 -6.18 6.60 -17.01
C PRO A 111 -5.16 6.53 -18.16
N ILE A 112 -3.87 6.46 -17.81
CA ILE A 112 -2.81 6.12 -18.76
C ILE A 112 -2.01 4.97 -18.15
N TYR A 113 -2.05 3.83 -18.82
CA TYR A 113 -1.23 2.69 -18.44
C TYR A 113 0.16 2.83 -19.05
N LEU A 114 1.19 2.69 -18.22
CA LEU A 114 2.58 2.57 -18.63
C LEU A 114 3.12 1.21 -18.18
N GLU A 115 3.56 0.39 -19.13
CA GLU A 115 4.23 -0.88 -18.81
C GLU A 115 5.64 -0.61 -18.26
N GLY A 116 6.28 0.46 -18.72
CA GLY A 116 7.64 0.83 -18.34
C GLY A 116 7.93 2.32 -18.52
N LEU A 117 9.10 2.74 -18.02
CA LEU A 117 9.55 4.14 -18.10
C LEU A 117 9.95 4.58 -19.51
N ASP A 118 10.12 3.64 -20.43
CA ASP A 118 10.35 3.89 -21.86
C ASP A 118 9.12 4.51 -22.56
N GLU A 119 7.94 4.43 -21.95
CA GLU A 119 6.69 5.00 -22.48
C GLU A 119 6.34 6.37 -21.88
N VAL A 120 7.21 6.94 -21.03
CA VAL A 120 6.93 8.16 -20.24
C VAL A 120 6.61 9.38 -21.10
N ASP A 121 7.13 9.45 -22.32
CA ASP A 121 6.84 10.53 -23.28
C ASP A 121 5.39 10.52 -23.77
N THR A 122 4.69 9.40 -23.64
CA THR A 122 3.26 9.27 -23.99
C THR A 122 2.33 9.72 -22.87
N PHE A 123 2.87 9.91 -21.65
CA PHE A 123 2.07 10.29 -20.49
C PHE A 123 1.67 11.76 -20.55
N GLU A 124 0.39 12.02 -20.33
CA GLU A 124 -0.19 13.36 -20.28
C GLU A 124 -0.25 13.86 -18.82
N ASP A 125 0.31 15.04 -18.55
CA ASP A 125 0.33 15.65 -17.21
C ASP A 125 -1.09 15.79 -16.65
N GLY A 126 -1.23 15.44 -15.37
CA GLY A 126 -2.52 15.44 -14.68
C GLY A 126 -3.39 14.21 -14.95
N SER A 127 -2.92 13.24 -15.75
CA SER A 127 -3.59 11.94 -15.90
C SER A 127 -3.43 11.06 -14.65
N ILE A 128 -4.24 10.02 -14.58
CA ILE A 128 -4.13 8.97 -13.56
C ILE A 128 -3.16 7.92 -14.08
N LEU A 129 -2.06 7.72 -13.36
CA LEU A 129 -1.08 6.69 -13.70
C LEU A 129 -1.61 5.31 -13.32
N LEU A 130 -1.68 4.41 -14.30
CA LEU A 130 -1.83 2.98 -14.10
C LEU A 130 -0.49 2.32 -14.43
N THR A 131 -0.01 1.43 -13.57
CA THR A 131 1.19 0.64 -13.86
C THR A 131 1.20 -0.62 -13.00
N ASP A 132 2.12 -1.55 -13.25
CA ASP A 132 2.19 -2.78 -12.49
C ASP A 132 2.72 -2.53 -11.07
N TYR A 133 3.81 -1.77 -10.99
CA TYR A 133 4.47 -1.34 -9.77
C TYR A 133 5.33 -0.10 -10.06
N THR A 134 5.84 0.55 -9.01
CA THR A 134 6.80 1.64 -9.17
C THR A 134 8.03 1.41 -8.29
N ASP A 135 9.17 1.86 -8.75
CA ASP A 135 10.40 2.01 -7.97
C ASP A 135 10.79 3.51 -7.87
N PRO A 136 11.92 3.87 -7.24
CA PRO A 136 12.33 5.27 -7.13
C PRO A 136 12.48 6.02 -8.46
N ASP A 137 12.72 5.34 -9.58
CA ASP A 137 12.90 5.99 -10.90
C ASP A 137 11.58 6.50 -11.47
N TRP A 138 10.44 6.06 -10.93
CA TRP A 138 9.09 6.54 -11.30
C TRP A 138 8.71 7.87 -10.64
N VAL A 139 9.52 8.40 -9.70
CA VAL A 139 9.20 9.67 -9.01
C VAL A 139 8.87 10.83 -9.98
N PRO A 140 9.59 11.03 -11.10
CA PRO A 140 9.23 12.07 -12.06
C PRO A 140 7.82 11.91 -12.66
N ILE A 141 7.37 10.68 -12.94
CA ILE A 141 6.04 10.44 -13.50
C ILE A 141 4.94 10.53 -12.44
N ILE A 142 5.24 10.07 -11.22
CA ILE A 142 4.39 10.23 -10.05
C ILE A 142 4.09 11.72 -9.80
N LEU A 143 5.09 12.60 -9.87
CA LEU A 143 4.92 14.05 -9.69
C LEU A 143 4.00 14.71 -10.74
N ARG A 144 3.92 14.11 -11.93
CA ARG A 144 3.05 14.56 -13.03
C ARG A 144 1.64 13.98 -12.93
N SER A 145 1.42 13.00 -12.06
CA SER A 145 0.16 12.26 -11.96
C SER A 145 -0.83 12.95 -11.01
N SER A 146 -2.12 12.95 -11.36
CA SER A 146 -3.18 13.44 -10.47
C SER A 146 -3.72 12.37 -9.53
N GLY A 147 -3.52 11.10 -9.88
CA GLY A 147 -3.82 9.91 -9.09
C GLY A 147 -3.01 8.72 -9.56
N ILE A 148 -2.84 7.70 -8.72
CA ILE A 148 -1.99 6.54 -9.02
C ILE A 148 -2.72 5.25 -8.67
N ILE A 149 -2.65 4.28 -9.57
CA ILE A 149 -3.16 2.92 -9.39
C ILE A 149 -2.04 1.94 -9.74
N THR A 150 -1.76 0.98 -8.87
CA THR A 150 -0.85 -0.14 -9.19
C THR A 150 -1.55 -1.49 -9.17
N VAL A 151 -1.10 -2.38 -10.06
CA VAL A 151 -1.54 -3.79 -10.07
C VAL A 151 -1.16 -4.47 -8.77
N GLU A 152 0.11 -4.35 -8.40
CA GLU A 152 0.72 -5.02 -7.25
C GLU A 152 1.05 -3.99 -6.15
N GLY A 153 1.53 -4.51 -5.02
CA GLY A 153 1.99 -3.71 -3.90
C GLY A 153 0.97 -3.55 -2.77
N GLY A 154 1.50 -3.33 -1.57
CA GLY A 154 0.74 -3.12 -0.35
C GLY A 154 0.78 -1.68 0.14
N PHE A 155 0.43 -1.50 1.40
CA PHE A 155 0.41 -0.22 2.09
C PHE A 155 1.81 0.32 2.43
N LEU A 156 2.80 -0.58 2.53
CA LEU A 156 4.20 -0.24 2.78
C LEU A 156 5.06 -0.20 1.50
N SER A 157 4.45 -0.33 0.32
CA SER A 157 5.16 -0.23 -0.97
C SER A 157 5.74 1.16 -1.23
N HIS A 158 6.76 1.24 -2.09
CA HIS A 158 7.34 2.51 -2.54
C HIS A 158 6.27 3.48 -3.08
N THR A 159 5.36 3.00 -3.92
CA THR A 159 4.25 3.79 -4.46
C THR A 159 3.41 4.39 -3.34
N ALA A 160 3.03 3.59 -2.33
CA ALA A 160 2.19 4.02 -1.23
C ALA A 160 2.89 5.05 -0.33
N ILE A 161 4.19 4.88 -0.07
CA ILE A 161 4.98 5.83 0.72
C ILE A 161 5.08 7.17 0.00
N ILE A 162 5.57 7.19 -1.24
CA ILE A 162 5.79 8.43 -2.00
C ILE A 162 4.47 9.16 -2.26
N SER A 163 3.40 8.45 -2.61
CA SER A 163 2.08 9.07 -2.85
C SER A 163 1.55 9.79 -1.61
N ARG A 164 1.77 9.25 -0.41
CA ARG A 164 1.37 9.91 0.86
C ARG A 164 2.20 11.14 1.19
N GLU A 165 3.47 11.13 0.82
CA GLU A 165 4.37 12.27 1.01
C GLU A 165 4.00 13.42 0.07
N LEU A 166 3.63 13.09 -1.16
CA LEU A 166 3.21 14.06 -2.18
C LEU A 166 1.73 14.45 -2.09
N GLY A 167 0.93 13.73 -1.29
CA GLY A 167 -0.50 13.98 -1.15
C GLY A 167 -1.32 13.61 -2.39
N ILE A 168 -0.82 12.69 -3.21
CA ILE A 168 -1.48 12.20 -4.43
C ILE A 168 -2.40 11.04 -4.04
N PRO A 169 -3.69 11.04 -4.44
CA PRO A 169 -4.58 9.90 -4.24
C PRO A 169 -4.00 8.62 -4.85
N CYS A 170 -3.93 7.54 -4.07
CA CYS A 170 -3.31 6.29 -4.52
C CYS A 170 -4.05 5.05 -4.03
N VAL A 171 -4.22 4.09 -4.95
CA VAL A 171 -4.75 2.75 -4.70
C VAL A 171 -3.76 1.70 -5.22
N THR A 172 -3.19 0.87 -4.35
CA THR A 172 -2.24 -0.18 -4.74
C THR A 172 -2.88 -1.57 -4.72
N GLY A 173 -2.26 -2.56 -5.37
CA GLY A 173 -2.72 -3.95 -5.27
C GLY A 173 -4.10 -4.23 -5.88
N LEU A 174 -4.49 -3.47 -6.92
CA LEU A 174 -5.81 -3.55 -7.57
C LEU A 174 -5.98 -4.83 -8.41
N GLY A 175 -4.87 -5.39 -8.92
CA GLY A 175 -4.85 -6.59 -9.75
C GLY A 175 -5.07 -6.33 -11.26
N TYR A 176 -4.52 -7.23 -12.09
CA TYR A 176 -4.51 -7.09 -13.56
C TYR A 176 -5.92 -7.02 -14.15
N ASP A 177 -6.85 -7.86 -13.67
CA ASP A 177 -8.24 -7.91 -14.17
C ASP A 177 -8.99 -6.57 -14.07
N ALA A 178 -8.62 -5.73 -13.08
CA ALA A 178 -9.21 -4.41 -12.90
C ALA A 178 -8.53 -3.39 -13.82
N ILE A 179 -7.20 -3.39 -13.87
CA ILE A 179 -6.41 -2.49 -14.73
C ILE A 179 -6.78 -2.67 -16.20
N GLU A 180 -6.91 -3.90 -16.68
CA GLU A 180 -7.30 -4.21 -18.06
C GLU A 180 -8.66 -3.60 -18.44
N LYS A 181 -9.58 -3.46 -17.48
CA LYS A 181 -10.90 -2.87 -17.71
C LYS A 181 -10.89 -1.35 -17.61
N LEU A 182 -9.91 -0.77 -16.91
CA LEU A 182 -9.85 0.67 -16.63
C LEU A 182 -8.98 1.41 -17.64
N LYS A 183 -7.95 0.78 -18.21
CA LYS A 183 -6.92 1.46 -19.01
C LYS A 183 -7.42 2.14 -20.28
N ASP A 184 -8.53 1.64 -20.84
CA ASP A 184 -9.11 2.15 -22.10
C ASP A 184 -10.28 3.13 -21.87
N GLU A 185 -10.60 3.42 -20.60
CA GLU A 185 -11.68 4.34 -20.25
C GLU A 185 -11.26 5.79 -20.45
N GLU A 186 -12.22 6.65 -20.79
CA GLU A 186 -11.94 8.07 -20.96
C GLU A 186 -11.73 8.78 -19.63
N GLN A 187 -12.48 8.37 -18.60
CA GLN A 187 -12.34 8.86 -17.24
C GLN A 187 -12.66 7.80 -16.21
N ILE A 188 -11.87 7.78 -15.14
CA ILE A 188 -12.10 6.96 -13.96
C ILE A 188 -12.02 7.83 -12.70
N GLU A 189 -12.72 7.42 -11.65
CA GLU A 189 -12.59 7.99 -10.31
C GLU A 189 -11.69 7.10 -9.46
N VAL A 190 -10.62 7.68 -8.90
CA VAL A 190 -9.77 7.06 -7.89
C VAL A 190 -10.09 7.67 -6.54
N ASN A 191 -10.52 6.83 -5.60
CA ASN A 191 -10.79 7.22 -4.22
C ASN A 191 -9.80 6.52 -3.29
N GLY A 192 -8.69 7.19 -3.02
CA GLY A 192 -7.66 6.71 -2.13
C GLY A 192 -8.04 6.78 -0.63
N ASN A 193 -9.19 7.37 -0.28
CA ASN A 193 -9.69 7.33 1.10
C ASN A 193 -10.24 5.97 1.52
N ASN A 194 -10.75 5.20 0.56
CA ASN A 194 -11.35 3.89 0.77
C ASN A 194 -10.85 2.83 -0.20
N GLY A 195 -9.77 3.10 -0.95
CA GLY A 195 -9.13 2.12 -1.83
C GLY A 195 -10.00 1.71 -3.02
N SER A 196 -10.96 2.54 -3.45
CA SER A 196 -11.89 2.18 -4.53
C SER A 196 -11.60 2.93 -5.82
N VAL A 197 -11.84 2.25 -6.94
CA VAL A 197 -11.73 2.79 -8.30
C VAL A 197 -13.01 2.49 -9.06
N LYS A 198 -13.56 3.48 -9.77
CA LYS A 198 -14.84 3.39 -10.47
C LYS A 198 -14.76 3.99 -11.87
N PHE A 199 -15.61 3.47 -12.75
CA PHE A 199 -15.95 4.12 -14.02
C PHE A 199 -16.70 5.44 -13.75
N VAL A 200 -16.40 6.47 -14.54
CA VAL A 200 -17.20 7.69 -14.61
C VAL A 200 -18.16 7.54 -15.80
N LYS A 201 -19.45 7.80 -15.57
CA LYS A 201 -20.51 7.73 -16.59
C LYS A 201 -20.95 9.12 -17.01
#